data_AF-A0A2J8VYG8-F1
#
_entry.id   AF-A0A2J8VYG8-F1
#
_cell.length_a   1.000
_cell.length_b   1.000
_cell.length_c   1.000
_cell.angle_alpha   90.00
_cell.angle_beta   90.00
_cell.angle_gamma   90.00
#
_symmetry.space_group_name_H-M   'P 1'
#
loop_
_entity.id
_entity.type
_entity.pdbx_description
1 polymer ?
#
loop_
_entity_poly.entity_id
_entity_poly.type
_entity_poly.pdbx_seq_one_letter_code
_entity_poly.pdbx_strand_id
1 'polypeptide(L)'
;CSTGTLDYILQRCQLALQNVRDDVENDDVSLKSFEPAVLKQGEEIHNEVEFEWLRQFWFQGNRYRKCTDWWCQPMAQLEALWKKMEAVTNAVLHEVKREGLPVEQRNEILTAILASLTARQNLRREWHARCQSRIARTLPADQKPECRPYWEKDDVSMPLPFDLTDIVSELRG
;
A
#
# COMPACT_ATOMS: atom_id res chain seq x y z
N CYS A 1 13.38 -19.73 2.59
CA CYS A 1 12.34 -18.70 2.47
C CYS A 1 12.93 -17.34 2.89
N SER A 2 13.83 -16.75 2.09
CA SER A 2 14.55 -15.51 2.47
C SER A 2 13.68 -14.26 2.53
N THR A 3 12.57 -14.22 1.78
CA THR A 3 11.64 -13.07 1.70
C THR A 3 10.17 -13.47 1.86
N GLY A 4 9.91 -14.68 2.38
CA GLY A 4 8.57 -15.30 2.39
C GLY A 4 8.08 -15.71 3.78
N THR A 5 8.54 -15.04 4.83
CA THR A 5 8.15 -15.31 6.22
C THR A 5 7.47 -14.10 6.84
N LEU A 6 6.57 -14.34 7.80
CA LEU A 6 5.87 -13.26 8.49
C LEU A 6 6.85 -12.30 9.18
N ASP A 7 7.88 -12.84 9.84
CA ASP A 7 8.90 -12.03 10.50
C ASP A 7 9.63 -11.11 9.52
N TYR A 8 9.94 -11.60 8.32
CA TYR A 8 10.56 -10.80 7.27
C TYR A 8 9.69 -9.61 6.88
N ILE A 9 8.43 -9.83 6.53
CA ILE A 9 7.57 -8.73 6.07
C ILE A 9 7.23 -7.76 7.20
N LEU A 10 7.10 -8.24 8.44
CA LEU A 10 6.92 -7.35 9.60
C LEU A 10 8.14 -6.47 9.82
N GLN A 11 9.35 -7.02 9.70
CA GLN A 11 10.59 -6.25 9.78
C GLN A 11 10.68 -5.21 8.64
N ARG A 12 10.28 -5.57 7.42
CA ARG A 12 10.20 -4.65 6.29
C ARG A 12 9.22 -3.51 6.59
N CYS A 13 8.02 -3.82 7.08
CA CYS A 13 7.04 -2.79 7.42
C CYS A 13 7.53 -1.86 8.53
N GLN A 14 8.18 -2.40 9.56
CA GLN A 14 8.79 -1.60 10.61
C GLN A 14 9.88 -0.67 10.06
N LEU A 15 10.72 -1.16 9.14
CA LEU A 15 11.74 -0.34 8.47
C LEU A 15 11.12 0.84 7.72
N ALA A 16 10.06 0.63 6.95
CA ALA A 16 9.37 1.72 6.24
C ALA A 16 8.79 2.76 7.22
N LEU A 17 8.20 2.30 8.33
CA LEU A 17 7.59 3.19 9.33
C LEU A 17 8.60 3.90 10.23
N GLN A 18 9.90 3.57 10.18
CA GLN A 18 10.92 4.35 10.88
C GLN A 18 10.95 5.81 10.43
N ASN A 19 10.55 6.09 9.17
CA ASN A 19 10.47 7.45 8.64
C ASN A 19 9.24 8.24 9.13
N VAL A 20 8.32 7.63 9.88
CA VAL A 20 7.16 8.31 10.47
C VAL A 20 7.55 8.90 11.82
N ARG A 21 7.14 10.14 12.11
CA ARG A 21 7.29 10.74 13.45
C ARG A 21 6.26 10.13 14.40
N ASP A 22 6.70 9.81 15.61
CA ASP A 22 5.90 9.07 16.60
C ASP A 22 4.85 9.94 17.33
N ASP A 23 4.47 11.08 16.76
CA ASP A 23 3.65 12.08 17.45
C ASP A 23 2.14 11.83 17.23
N VAL A 24 1.55 11.15 18.21
CA VAL A 24 0.11 11.03 18.55
C VAL A 24 -0.77 10.33 17.48
N GLU A 25 -1.74 9.55 17.96
CA GLU A 25 -2.73 8.77 17.20
C GLU A 25 -3.71 9.61 16.34
N ASN A 26 -3.21 10.57 15.58
CA ASN A 26 -4.00 11.32 14.60
C ASN A 26 -3.70 10.85 13.17
N ASP A 27 -4.66 11.02 12.27
CA ASP A 27 -4.53 10.71 10.85
C ASP A 27 -3.49 11.59 10.11
N ASP A 28 -2.96 12.62 10.78
CA ASP A 28 -1.90 13.51 10.27
C ASP A 28 -0.51 12.88 10.42
N VAL A 29 -0.16 12.02 9.46
CA VAL A 29 1.18 11.45 9.36
C VAL A 29 2.20 12.52 8.96
N SER A 30 3.24 12.67 9.78
CA SER A 30 4.40 13.52 9.46
C SER A 30 5.68 12.70 9.34
N LEU A 31 6.54 13.08 8.38
CA LEU A 31 7.75 12.33 8.05
C LEU A 31 9.02 12.95 8.65
N LYS A 32 9.99 12.09 8.98
CA LYS A 32 11.31 12.49 9.50
C LYS A 32 12.22 12.98 8.37
N SER A 33 12.15 12.34 7.21
CA SER A 33 13.00 12.62 6.05
C SER A 33 12.21 12.55 4.74
N PHE A 34 12.58 13.44 3.81
CA PHE A 34 12.15 13.43 2.40
C PHE A 34 13.31 13.07 1.46
N GLU A 35 14.37 12.45 1.97
CA GLU A 35 15.48 11.97 1.14
C GLU A 35 14.97 10.94 0.10
N PRO A 36 15.33 11.08 -1.18
CA PRO A 36 14.86 10.21 -2.27
C PRO A 36 14.99 8.71 -1.98
N ALA A 37 16.12 8.27 -1.41
CA ALA A 37 16.36 6.87 -1.12
C ALA A 37 15.40 6.31 -0.04
N VAL A 38 15.08 7.11 0.98
CA VAL A 38 14.17 6.73 2.07
C VAL A 38 12.74 6.66 1.56
N LEU A 39 12.30 7.66 0.78
CA LEU A 39 10.97 7.67 0.18
C LEU A 39 10.76 6.49 -0.77
N LYS A 40 11.74 6.24 -1.66
CA LYS A 40 11.70 5.09 -2.56
C LYS A 40 11.56 3.77 -1.81
N GLN A 41 12.38 3.56 -0.77
CA GLN A 41 12.32 2.34 0.04
C GLN A 41 10.97 2.16 0.73
N GLY A 42 10.39 3.23 1.28
CA GLY A 42 9.07 3.20 1.90
C GLY A 42 7.98 2.78 0.90
N GLU A 43 7.96 3.39 -0.29
CA GLU A 43 6.97 3.08 -1.33
C GLU A 43 7.15 1.67 -1.94
N GLU A 44 8.38 1.16 -2.01
CA GLU A 44 8.66 -0.23 -2.43
C GLU A 44 8.15 -1.25 -1.41
N ILE A 45 8.40 -1.02 -0.11
CA ILE A 45 7.89 -1.87 0.98
C ILE A 45 6.36 -1.81 1.03
N HIS A 46 5.78 -0.64 0.80
CA HIS A 46 4.33 -0.46 0.72
C HIS A 46 3.72 -1.35 -0.38
N ASN A 47 4.34 -1.39 -1.57
CA ASN A 47 3.91 -2.30 -2.62
C ASN A 47 4.09 -3.78 -2.22
N GLU A 48 5.21 -4.11 -1.59
CA GLU A 48 5.53 -5.47 -1.16
C GLU A 48 4.45 -6.03 -0.21
N VAL A 49 4.07 -5.29 0.84
CA VAL A 49 3.01 -5.74 1.77
C VAL A 49 1.64 -5.77 1.09
N GLU A 50 1.33 -4.85 0.18
CA GLU A 50 0.05 -4.85 -0.52
C GLU A 50 -0.09 -6.07 -1.44
N PHE A 51 0.91 -6.34 -2.28
CA PHE A 51 0.79 -7.28 -3.40
C PHE A 51 1.34 -8.68 -3.11
N GLU A 52 2.38 -8.83 -2.30
CA GLU A 52 2.95 -10.15 -1.98
C GLU A 52 2.30 -10.78 -0.75
N TRP A 53 1.56 -9.99 0.05
CA TRP A 53 0.94 -10.46 1.30
C TRP A 53 -0.57 -10.28 1.32
N LEU A 54 -1.06 -9.04 1.39
CA LEU A 54 -2.49 -8.78 1.60
C LEU A 54 -3.35 -9.32 0.46
N ARG A 55 -3.07 -8.90 -0.79
CA ARG A 55 -3.86 -9.33 -1.94
C ARG A 55 -3.71 -10.83 -2.22
N GLN A 56 -2.52 -11.40 -2.01
CA GLN A 56 -2.31 -12.86 -2.12
C GLN A 56 -3.14 -13.65 -1.11
N PHE A 57 -3.21 -13.19 0.14
CA PHE A 57 -3.99 -13.84 1.19
C PHE A 57 -5.50 -13.74 0.91
N TRP A 58 -6.00 -12.53 0.66
CA TRP A 58 -7.43 -12.27 0.47
C TRP A 58 -7.98 -12.82 -0.85
N PHE A 59 -7.15 -12.91 -1.90
CA PHE A 59 -7.53 -13.56 -3.16
C PHE A 59 -7.92 -15.03 -2.99
N GLN A 60 -7.52 -15.68 -1.90
CA GLN A 60 -7.85 -17.07 -1.62
C GLN A 60 -9.15 -17.23 -0.80
N GLY A 61 -9.89 -16.15 -0.58
CA GLY A 61 -11.19 -16.15 0.08
C GLY A 61 -11.14 -16.56 1.55
N ASN A 62 -10.01 -16.33 2.22
CA ASN A 62 -9.78 -16.75 3.61
C ASN A 62 -10.07 -18.25 3.87
N ARG A 63 -9.86 -19.10 2.85
CA ARG A 63 -10.11 -20.55 2.93
C ARG A 63 -9.41 -21.24 4.10
N TYR A 64 -8.27 -20.69 4.52
CA TYR A 64 -7.46 -21.20 5.64
C TYR A 64 -8.20 -21.16 6.98
N ARG A 65 -9.16 -20.23 7.15
CA ARG A 65 -9.98 -20.11 8.36
C ARG A 65 -10.78 -21.37 8.68
N LYS A 66 -11.01 -22.26 7.70
CA LYS A 66 -11.60 -23.59 7.92
C LYS A 66 -10.68 -24.52 8.72
N CYS A 67 -9.38 -24.34 8.60
CA CYS A 67 -8.37 -25.23 9.17
C CYS A 67 -7.63 -24.59 10.35
N THR A 68 -7.43 -23.26 10.33
CA THR A 68 -6.69 -22.53 11.35
C THR A 68 -7.01 -21.04 11.29
N ASP A 69 -6.99 -20.39 12.45
CA ASP A 69 -7.09 -18.94 12.61
C ASP A 69 -5.73 -18.24 12.66
N TRP A 70 -4.61 -18.98 12.54
CA TRP A 70 -3.24 -18.48 12.76
C TRP A 70 -2.91 -17.21 11.96
N TRP A 71 -3.44 -17.08 10.74
CA TRP A 71 -3.21 -15.91 9.87
C TRP A 71 -4.13 -14.72 10.14
N CYS A 72 -5.17 -14.86 10.96
CA CYS A 72 -6.16 -13.80 11.17
C CYS A 72 -5.53 -12.55 11.80
N GLN A 73 -4.81 -12.70 12.91
CA GLN A 73 -4.13 -11.58 13.57
C GLN A 73 -2.97 -11.03 12.73
N PRO A 74 -2.06 -11.87 12.17
CA PRO A 74 -0.99 -11.38 11.29
C PRO A 74 -1.48 -10.53 10.11
N MET A 75 -2.56 -10.97 9.44
CA MET A 75 -3.08 -10.22 8.29
C MET A 75 -3.77 -8.93 8.70
N ALA A 76 -4.47 -8.91 9.84
CA ALA A 76 -5.00 -7.67 10.39
C ALA A 76 -3.88 -6.67 10.77
N GLN A 77 -2.77 -7.17 11.33
CA GLN A 77 -1.60 -6.34 11.64
C GLN A 77 -0.95 -5.79 10.37
N LEU A 78 -0.74 -6.62 9.34
CA LEU A 78 -0.19 -6.17 8.05
C LEU A 78 -1.10 -5.14 7.37
N GLU A 79 -2.42 -5.30 7.45
CA GLU A 79 -3.39 -4.34 6.92
C GLU A 79 -3.34 -3.00 7.68
N ALA A 80 -3.18 -3.03 9.01
CA ALA A 80 -3.01 -1.80 9.78
C ALA A 80 -1.69 -1.08 9.45
N LEU A 81 -0.59 -1.82 9.27
CA LEU A 81 0.70 -1.26 8.85
C LEU A 81 0.62 -0.68 7.43
N TRP A 82 0.00 -1.41 6.50
CA TRP A 82 -0.28 -0.96 5.14
C TRP A 82 -1.12 0.32 5.13
N LYS A 83 -2.18 0.40 5.94
CA LYS A 83 -3.02 1.61 6.03
C LYS A 83 -2.23 2.83 6.51
N LYS A 84 -1.28 2.66 7.44
CA LYS A 84 -0.35 3.73 7.82
C LYS A 84 0.55 4.15 6.65
N MET A 85 0.96 3.22 5.78
CA MET A 85 1.76 3.54 4.59
C MET A 85 0.96 4.27 3.51
N GLU A 86 -0.36 4.07 3.40
CA GLU A 86 -1.22 4.93 2.56
C GLU A 86 -1.17 6.39 3.03
N ALA A 87 -1.19 6.62 4.35
CA ALA A 87 -1.03 7.96 4.91
C ALA A 87 0.39 8.53 4.71
N VAL A 88 1.44 7.68 4.74
CA VAL A 88 2.80 8.09 4.35
C VAL A 88 2.84 8.56 2.90
N THR A 89 2.27 7.78 1.96
CA THR A 89 2.19 8.20 0.56
C THR A 89 1.43 9.52 0.42
N ASN A 90 0.34 9.72 1.16
CA ASN A 90 -0.38 10.99 1.17
C ASN A 90 0.49 12.16 1.65
N ALA A 91 1.24 11.99 2.73
CA ALA A 91 2.16 13.01 3.24
C ALA A 91 3.26 13.37 2.21
N VAL A 92 3.79 12.38 1.49
CA VAL A 92 4.75 12.62 0.40
C VAL A 92 4.11 13.43 -0.74
N LEU A 93 2.88 13.10 -1.14
CA LEU A 93 2.16 13.83 -2.18
C LEU A 93 1.85 15.28 -1.75
N HIS A 94 1.52 15.50 -0.48
CA HIS A 94 1.37 16.85 0.07
C HIS A 94 2.67 17.64 0.02
N GLU A 95 3.81 17.04 0.37
CA GLU A 95 5.11 17.71 0.30
C GLU A 95 5.46 18.11 -1.14
N VAL A 96 5.25 17.23 -2.10
CA VAL A 96 5.49 17.51 -3.54
C VAL A 96 4.66 18.70 -4.04
N LYS A 97 3.47 18.90 -3.46
CA LYS A 97 2.56 20.02 -3.79
C LYS A 97 2.79 21.26 -2.92
N ARG A 98 3.68 21.21 -1.92
CA ARG A 98 3.91 22.32 -0.99
C ARG A 98 4.48 23.54 -1.70
N GLU A 99 3.85 24.68 -1.50
CA GLU A 99 4.38 25.95 -1.97
C GLU A 99 5.76 26.23 -1.34
N GLY A 100 6.70 26.70 -2.15
CA GLY A 100 8.06 27.01 -1.70
C GLY A 100 9.03 25.83 -1.66
N LEU A 101 8.62 24.60 -2.01
CA LEU A 101 9.56 23.51 -2.22
C LEU A 101 10.43 23.80 -3.47
N PRO A 102 11.77 23.77 -3.37
CA PRO A 102 12.64 23.95 -4.54
C PRO A 102 12.33 22.91 -5.63
N VAL A 103 12.26 23.37 -6.88
CA VAL A 103 11.89 22.51 -8.03
C VAL A 103 12.84 21.31 -8.18
N GLU A 104 14.14 21.50 -7.90
CA GLU A 104 15.12 20.40 -7.94
C GLU A 104 14.79 19.31 -6.91
N GLN A 105 14.55 19.69 -5.65
CA GLN A 105 14.16 18.75 -4.59
C GLN A 105 12.84 18.05 -4.92
N ARG A 106 11.85 18.81 -5.45
CA ARG A 106 10.58 18.24 -5.92
C ARG A 106 10.81 17.17 -6.98
N ASN A 107 11.64 17.45 -7.98
CA ASN A 107 11.93 16.53 -9.08
C ASN A 107 12.70 15.29 -8.62
N GLU A 108 13.58 15.42 -7.63
CA GLU A 108 14.26 14.29 -6.99
C GLU A 108 13.28 13.36 -6.27
N ILE A 109 12.34 13.92 -5.50
CA ILE A 109 11.29 13.15 -4.82
C ILE A 109 10.40 12.44 -5.86
N LEU A 110 9.95 13.16 -6.88
CA LEU A 110 9.14 12.59 -7.97
C LEU A 110 9.84 11.41 -8.64
N THR A 111 11.11 11.58 -9.00
CA THR A 111 11.93 10.53 -9.62
C THR A 111 12.05 9.30 -8.71
N ALA A 112 12.12 9.50 -7.40
CA ALA A 112 12.24 8.42 -6.42
C ALA A 112 10.98 7.55 -6.30
N ILE A 113 9.79 8.16 -6.35
CA ILE A 113 8.52 7.48 -6.00
C ILE A 113 7.68 7.07 -7.22
N LEU A 114 7.86 7.73 -8.37
CA LEU A 114 6.97 7.58 -9.53
C LEU A 114 6.91 6.14 -10.06
N ALA A 115 8.03 5.41 -10.04
CA ALA A 115 8.08 4.02 -10.46
C ALA A 115 7.21 3.13 -9.55
N SER A 116 7.31 3.31 -8.23
CA SER A 116 6.54 2.56 -7.24
C SER A 116 5.04 2.86 -7.33
N LEU A 117 4.64 4.12 -7.51
CA LEU A 117 3.24 4.51 -7.69
C LEU A 117 2.65 3.97 -9.01
N THR A 118 3.43 4.02 -10.09
CA THR A 118 3.03 3.44 -11.38
C THR A 118 2.82 1.94 -11.25
N ALA A 119 3.75 1.22 -10.60
CA ALA A 119 3.62 -0.20 -10.36
C ALA A 119 2.39 -0.52 -9.50
N ARG A 120 2.16 0.26 -8.43
CA ARG A 120 0.99 0.13 -7.56
C ARG A 120 -0.31 0.25 -8.33
N GLN A 121 -0.44 1.27 -9.19
CA GLN A 121 -1.63 1.46 -10.01
C GLN A 121 -1.87 0.29 -10.97
N ASN A 122 -0.82 -0.18 -11.64
CA ASN A 122 -0.93 -1.30 -12.58
C ASN A 122 -1.31 -2.60 -11.87
N LEU A 123 -0.67 -2.89 -10.73
CA LEU A 123 -0.96 -4.08 -9.93
C LEU A 123 -2.35 -4.03 -9.30
N ARG A 124 -2.81 -2.88 -8.78
CA ARG A 124 -4.20 -2.72 -8.29
C ARG A 124 -5.21 -3.07 -9.38
N ARG A 125 -5.00 -2.59 -10.61
CA ARG A 125 -5.85 -2.90 -11.77
C ARG A 125 -5.82 -4.40 -12.11
N GLU A 126 -4.63 -5.01 -12.14
CA GLU A 126 -4.47 -6.44 -12.41
C GLU A 126 -5.20 -7.29 -11.37
N TRP A 127 -4.94 -7.05 -10.09
CA TRP A 127 -5.56 -7.78 -8.98
C TRP A 127 -7.07 -7.61 -8.96
N HIS A 128 -7.57 -6.39 -9.19
CA HIS A 128 -8.99 -6.13 -9.28
C HIS A 128 -9.64 -6.92 -10.42
N ALA A 129 -9.04 -6.93 -11.62
CA ALA A 129 -9.51 -7.74 -12.74
C ALA A 129 -9.45 -9.25 -12.44
N ARG A 130 -8.40 -9.71 -11.76
CA ARG A 130 -8.22 -11.12 -11.37
C ARG A 130 -9.31 -11.58 -10.41
N CYS A 131 -9.63 -10.77 -9.38
CA CYS A 131 -10.72 -11.04 -8.44
C CYS A 131 -12.08 -11.11 -9.13
N GLN A 132 -12.28 -10.34 -10.21
CA GLN A 132 -13.55 -10.26 -10.93
C GLN A 132 -13.63 -11.18 -12.16
N SER A 133 -12.61 -12.01 -12.41
CA SER A 133 -12.59 -12.92 -13.56
C SER A 133 -13.79 -13.89 -13.55
N ARG A 134 -14.21 -14.35 -14.73
CA ARG A 134 -15.35 -15.28 -14.85
C ARG A 134 -15.14 -16.54 -14.02
N ILE A 135 -13.91 -17.07 -13.99
CA ILE A 135 -13.56 -18.25 -13.21
C ILE A 135 -13.60 -17.98 -11.70
N ALA A 136 -13.15 -16.80 -11.25
CA ALA A 136 -13.24 -16.42 -9.84
C ALA A 136 -14.70 -16.36 -9.35
N ARG A 137 -15.61 -15.85 -10.19
CA ARG A 137 -17.05 -15.76 -9.85
C ARG A 137 -17.75 -17.11 -9.71
N THR A 138 -17.23 -18.16 -10.35
CA THR A 138 -17.79 -19.51 -10.24
C THR A 138 -17.33 -20.29 -9.01
N LEU A 139 -16.36 -19.76 -8.25
CA LEU A 139 -15.86 -20.44 -7.05
C LEU A 139 -16.90 -20.50 -5.93
N PRO A 140 -16.84 -21.55 -5.08
CA PRO A 140 -17.66 -21.64 -3.87
C PRO A 140 -17.50 -20.42 -2.96
N ALA A 141 -18.56 -20.06 -2.22
CA ALA A 141 -18.58 -18.84 -1.40
C ALA A 141 -17.40 -18.74 -0.42
N ASP A 142 -16.96 -19.86 0.13
CA ASP A 142 -15.82 -20.00 1.05
C ASP A 142 -14.43 -19.93 0.40
N GLN A 143 -14.38 -19.81 -0.92
CA GLN A 143 -13.16 -19.74 -1.74
C GLN A 143 -13.20 -18.58 -2.72
N LYS A 144 -14.26 -17.75 -2.68
CA LYS A 144 -14.38 -16.60 -3.57
C LYS A 144 -13.26 -15.61 -3.29
N PRO A 145 -12.51 -15.19 -4.31
CA PRO A 145 -11.49 -14.18 -4.14
C PRO A 145 -12.06 -12.88 -3.58
N GLU A 146 -11.44 -12.38 -2.53
CA GLU A 146 -11.77 -11.08 -1.95
C GLU A 146 -10.76 -10.06 -2.49
N CYS A 147 -11.26 -9.02 -3.15
CA CYS A 147 -10.41 -7.90 -3.56
C CYS A 147 -10.19 -7.00 -2.35
N ARG A 148 -9.21 -7.34 -1.51
CA ARG A 148 -8.91 -6.61 -0.27
C ARG A 148 -7.41 -6.32 -0.15
N PRO A 149 -7.01 -5.11 0.28
CA PRO A 149 -7.86 -3.95 0.58
C PRO A 149 -8.48 -3.30 -0.68
N TYR A 150 -9.70 -2.79 -0.54
CA TYR A 150 -10.47 -2.04 -1.54
C TYR A 150 -11.40 -1.05 -0.85
N TRP A 151 -11.60 0.11 -1.46
CA TRP A 151 -12.48 1.16 -0.97
C TRP A 151 -12.98 2.00 -2.15
N GLU A 152 -14.13 2.64 -1.95
CA GLU A 152 -14.74 3.54 -2.92
C GLU A 152 -14.17 4.95 -2.80
N LYS A 153 -14.40 5.79 -3.81
CA LYS A 153 -13.85 7.16 -3.87
C LYS A 153 -14.33 8.07 -2.73
N ASP A 154 -15.48 7.78 -2.15
CA ASP A 154 -16.12 8.53 -1.07
C ASP A 154 -15.80 7.99 0.33
N ASP A 155 -14.95 6.97 0.45
CA ASP A 155 -14.50 6.45 1.74
C ASP A 155 -13.56 7.44 2.44
N VAL A 156 -14.11 8.21 3.37
CA VAL A 156 -13.39 9.20 4.18
C VAL A 156 -12.35 8.60 5.13
N SER A 157 -12.36 7.29 5.35
CA SER A 157 -11.39 6.62 6.22
C SER A 157 -10.05 6.36 5.52
N MET A 158 -9.97 6.61 4.21
CA MET A 158 -8.78 6.39 3.39
C MET A 158 -8.26 7.73 2.87
N PRO A 159 -6.96 8.04 3.04
CA PRO A 159 -6.41 9.34 2.67
C PRO A 159 -6.20 9.51 1.16
N LEU A 160 -6.15 8.39 0.41
CA LEU A 160 -5.93 8.36 -1.03
C LEU A 160 -7.01 7.53 -1.73
N PRO A 161 -7.32 7.82 -3.00
CA PRO A 161 -8.20 6.96 -3.79
C PRO A 161 -7.53 5.61 -4.07
N PHE A 162 -8.34 4.56 -4.22
CA PHE A 162 -7.85 3.26 -4.68
C PHE A 162 -7.21 3.37 -6.07
N ASP A 163 -7.87 4.07 -6.99
CA ASP A 163 -7.39 4.36 -8.34
C ASP A 163 -6.45 5.58 -8.33
N LEU A 164 -5.17 5.35 -8.62
CA LEU A 164 -4.12 6.35 -8.64
C LEU A 164 -3.87 6.94 -10.04
N THR A 165 -4.73 6.68 -11.03
CA THR A 165 -4.51 7.12 -12.42
C THR A 165 -4.28 8.62 -12.53
N ASP A 166 -5.13 9.43 -11.89
CA ASP A 166 -5.04 10.89 -11.94
C ASP A 166 -3.77 11.39 -11.23
N ILE A 167 -3.47 10.82 -10.06
CA ILE A 167 -2.26 11.14 -9.27
C ILE A 167 -1.00 10.83 -10.09
N VAL A 168 -0.88 9.62 -10.64
CA VAL A 168 0.29 9.23 -11.45
C VAL A 168 0.41 10.08 -12.71
N SER A 169 -0.70 10.52 -13.30
CA SER A 169 -0.69 11.40 -14.47
C SER A 169 -0.23 12.81 -14.11
N GLU A 170 -0.71 13.36 -12.98
CA GLU A 170 -0.31 14.67 -12.47
C GLU A 170 1.20 14.70 -12.13
N LEU A 171 1.74 13.65 -11.51
CA LEU A 171 3.16 13.58 -11.15
C LEU A 171 4.11 13.41 -12.36
N ARG A 172 3.58 13.04 -13.53
CA ARG A 172 4.33 12.91 -14.79
C ARG A 172 4.32 14.18 -15.64
N GLY A 173 3.28 15.00 -15.49
CA GLY A 173 3.10 16.26 -16.21
C GLY A 173 3.95 17.37 -15.62
#